data_AF-A0A932WJL8-F1
#
_entry.id   AF-A0A932WJL8-F1
#
_cell.length_a   1.000
_cell.length_b   1.000
_cell.length_c   1.000
_cell.angle_alpha   90.00
_cell.angle_beta   90.00
_cell.angle_gamma   90.00
#
_symmetry.space_group_name_H-M   'P 1'
#
loop_
_entity.id
_entity.type
_entity.pdbx_description
1 polymer ?
#
loop_
_entity_poly.entity_id
_entity_poly.type
_entity_poly.pdbx_seq_one_letter_code
_entity_poly.pdbx_strand_id
1 'polypeptide(L)'
;MLVLALILVVSLAATRAAEGEIPTAADFAACNGEAPHVVKAGTASPTTGDHVRADTARDGAMTVSSPDLTGRAIESSDPQIHGMGAEGAKHATYQAAYRSCMRRRGF
;
A
#
# COMPACT_ATOMS: atom_id res chain seq x y z
N MET A 1 -4.33 12.08 35.78
CA MET A 1 -5.18 12.17 34.58
C MET A 1 -4.38 12.11 33.27
N LEU A 2 -3.37 12.98 33.06
CA LEU A 2 -2.55 12.97 31.83
C LEU A 2 -1.81 11.65 31.58
N VAL A 3 -1.25 11.05 32.63
CA VAL A 3 -0.50 9.77 32.55
C VAL A 3 -1.41 8.60 32.16
N LEU A 4 -2.65 8.56 32.66
CA LEU A 4 -3.61 7.51 32.32
C LEU A 4 -4.06 7.63 30.85
N ALA A 5 -4.25 8.86 30.37
CA ALA A 5 -4.56 9.12 28.96
C ALA A 5 -3.40 8.73 28.04
N LEU A 6 -2.15 9.04 28.41
CA LEU A 6 -0.95 8.61 27.68
C LEU A 6 -0.83 7.08 27.62
N ILE A 7 -1.05 6.38 28.74
CA ILE A 7 -1.03 4.91 28.79
C ILE A 7 -2.13 4.33 27.88
N LEU A 8 -3.34 4.89 27.91
CA LEU A 8 -4.44 4.46 27.04
C LEU A 8 -4.13 4.67 25.55
N VAL A 9 -3.55 5.82 25.18
CA VAL A 9 -3.19 6.12 23.78
C VAL A 9 -2.08 5.18 23.28
N VAL A 10 -1.06 4.93 24.10
CA VAL A 10 0.03 4.00 23.76
C VAL A 10 -0.49 2.56 23.65
N SER A 11 -1.44 2.16 24.51
CA SER A 11 -2.05 0.82 24.48
C SER A 11 -2.94 0.63 23.23
N LEU A 12 -3.65 1.67 22.81
CA LEU A 12 -4.50 1.63 21.61
C LEU A 12 -3.68 1.59 20.32
N ALA A 13 -2.49 2.20 20.31
CA ALA A 13 -1.57 2.11 19.18
C ALA A 13 -0.92 0.71 19.06
N ALA A 14 -0.69 0.03 20.18
CA ALA A 14 -0.07 -1.30 20.21
C ALA A 14 -1.04 -2.44 19.82
N THR A 15 -2.34 -2.28 20.08
CA THR A 15 -3.36 -3.31 19.78
C THR A 15 -3.65 -3.45 18.29
N ARG A 16 -3.56 -2.36 17.51
CA ARG A 16 -3.71 -2.41 16.05
C ARG A 16 -2.64 -3.23 15.33
N ALA A 17 -1.48 -3.46 15.96
CA ALA A 17 -0.41 -4.25 15.38
C ALA A 17 -0.61 -5.78 15.59
N ALA A 18 -1.56 -6.20 16.43
CA ALA A 18 -1.69 -7.60 16.86
C ALA A 18 -2.90 -8.34 16.27
N GLU A 19 -3.94 -7.63 15.84
CA GLU A 19 -5.04 -8.17 15.06
C GLU A 19 -4.74 -7.82 13.60
N GLY A 20 -4.42 -8.80 12.76
CA GLY A 20 -4.09 -8.58 11.35
C GLY A 20 -5.25 -7.92 10.60
N GLU A 21 -5.32 -6.59 10.67
CA GLU A 21 -6.36 -5.80 10.05
C GLU A 21 -6.17 -5.88 8.54
N ILE A 22 -7.25 -6.09 7.80
CA ILE A 22 -7.20 -6.11 6.34
C ILE A 22 -7.15 -4.64 5.89
N PRO A 23 -6.21 -4.25 5.02
CA PRO A 23 -6.18 -2.91 4.46
C PRO A 23 -7.55 -2.42 3.98
N THR A 24 -7.90 -1.19 4.34
CA THR A 24 -9.17 -0.59 3.91
C THR A 24 -9.03 0.17 2.59
N ALA A 25 -10.15 0.49 1.95
CA ALA A 25 -10.17 1.37 0.77
C ALA A 25 -9.49 2.74 1.03
N ALA A 26 -9.56 3.25 2.27
CA ALA A 26 -8.90 4.49 2.66
C ALA A 26 -7.38 4.33 2.74
N ASP A 27 -6.88 3.16 3.17
CA ASP A 27 -5.45 2.85 3.15
C ASP A 27 -4.92 2.79 1.73
N PHE A 28 -5.64 2.13 0.83
CA PHE A 28 -5.29 2.08 -0.59
C PHE A 28 -5.25 3.47 -1.21
N ALA A 29 -6.28 4.28 -0.99
CA ALA A 29 -6.35 5.63 -1.54
C ALA A 29 -5.18 6.49 -1.05
N ALA A 30 -4.86 6.42 0.24
CA ALA A 30 -3.76 7.18 0.80
C ALA A 30 -2.39 6.71 0.28
N CYS A 31 -2.15 5.40 0.20
CA CYS A 31 -0.88 4.89 -0.33
C CYS A 31 -0.72 5.11 -1.85
N ASN A 32 -1.81 5.06 -2.62
CA ASN A 32 -1.79 5.46 -4.03
C ASN A 32 -1.56 6.97 -4.20
N GLY A 33 -2.07 7.80 -3.28
CA GLY A 33 -1.79 9.23 -3.24
C GLY A 33 -0.32 9.53 -2.90
N GLU A 34 0.28 8.78 -1.98
CA GLU A 34 1.68 8.99 -1.55
C GLU A 34 2.70 8.54 -2.60
N ALA A 35 2.45 7.41 -3.28
CA ALA A 35 3.44 6.76 -4.14
C ALA A 35 4.04 7.68 -5.23
N PRO A 36 3.28 8.50 -5.97
CA PRO A 36 3.84 9.45 -6.95
C PRO A 36 4.83 10.46 -6.32
N HIS A 37 4.59 10.89 -5.09
CA HIS A 37 5.48 11.83 -4.40
C HIS A 37 6.82 11.19 -4.05
N VAL A 38 6.80 9.95 -3.55
CA VAL A 38 8.01 9.18 -3.24
C VAL A 38 8.80 8.87 -4.52
N VAL A 39 8.10 8.51 -5.60
CA VAL A 39 8.72 8.30 -6.91
C VAL A 39 9.38 9.59 -7.41
N LYS A 40 8.69 10.73 -7.33
CA LYS A 40 9.24 12.04 -7.72
C LYS A 40 10.43 12.44 -6.88
N ALA A 41 10.43 12.11 -5.59
CA ALA A 41 11.56 12.36 -4.69
C ALA A 41 12.78 11.46 -4.98
N GLY A 42 12.62 10.41 -5.77
CA GLY A 42 13.70 9.46 -6.07
C GLY A 42 14.11 8.60 -4.87
N THR A 43 13.26 8.50 -3.85
CA THR A 43 13.54 7.77 -2.61
C THR A 43 12.93 6.37 -2.57
N ALA A 44 12.18 5.99 -3.60
CA ALA A 44 11.70 4.62 -3.78
C ALA A 44 12.88 3.70 -4.15
N SER A 45 13.05 2.61 -3.40
CA SER A 45 14.03 1.55 -3.67
C SER A 45 13.33 0.26 -4.06
N PRO A 46 13.15 -0.04 -5.37
CA PRO A 46 12.54 -1.27 -5.83
C PRO A 46 13.34 -2.51 -5.49
N THR A 47 12.62 -3.59 -5.24
CA THR A 47 13.16 -4.95 -5.11
C THR A 47 12.98 -5.71 -6.41
N THR A 48 13.68 -6.84 -6.58
CA THR A 48 13.47 -7.75 -7.72
C THR A 48 12.00 -8.14 -7.88
N GLY A 49 11.28 -8.36 -6.76
CA GLY A 49 9.85 -8.66 -6.79
C GLY A 49 9.00 -7.54 -7.37
N ASP A 50 9.38 -6.27 -7.16
CA ASP A 50 8.68 -5.13 -7.77
C ASP A 50 8.86 -5.06 -9.27
N HIS A 51 10.06 -5.38 -9.75
CA HIS A 51 10.34 -5.44 -11.18
C HIS A 51 9.51 -6.53 -11.86
N VAL A 52 9.55 -7.76 -11.33
CA VAL A 52 8.80 -8.90 -11.88
C VAL A 52 7.29 -8.61 -11.92
N ARG A 53 6.74 -8.06 -10.83
CA ARG A 53 5.32 -7.69 -10.78
C ARG A 53 5.00 -6.56 -11.76
N ALA A 54 5.89 -5.57 -11.91
CA ALA A 54 5.67 -4.47 -12.84
C ALA A 54 5.67 -4.96 -14.29
N ASP A 55 6.54 -5.92 -14.64
CA ASP A 55 6.52 -6.57 -15.94
C ASP A 55 5.22 -7.34 -16.16
N THR A 56 4.80 -8.14 -15.17
CA THR A 56 3.51 -8.87 -15.20
C THR A 56 2.31 -7.94 -15.40
N ALA A 57 2.34 -6.76 -14.75
CA ALA A 57 1.30 -5.75 -14.89
C ALA A 57 1.29 -5.10 -16.30
N ARG A 58 2.45 -4.92 -16.93
CA ARG A 58 2.56 -4.43 -18.31
C ARG A 58 2.03 -5.44 -19.32
N ASP A 59 2.22 -6.72 -19.03
CA ASP A 59 1.70 -7.83 -19.84
C ASP A 59 0.19 -8.02 -19.67
N GLY A 60 -0.45 -7.29 -18.74
CA GLY A 60 -1.88 -7.37 -18.48
C GLY A 60 -2.31 -8.64 -17.74
N ALA A 61 -1.38 -9.38 -17.16
CA ALA A 61 -1.62 -10.66 -16.50
C ALA A 61 -2.04 -10.54 -15.02
N MET A 62 -2.19 -9.31 -14.49
CA MET A 62 -2.68 -9.08 -13.13
C MET A 62 -4.21 -9.00 -13.10
N THR A 63 -4.81 -9.66 -12.11
CA THR A 63 -6.22 -9.48 -11.79
C THR A 63 -6.45 -8.04 -11.32
N VAL A 64 -7.41 -7.37 -11.95
CA VAL A 64 -7.82 -6.02 -11.58
C VAL A 64 -9.31 -5.98 -11.29
N SER A 65 -9.64 -5.39 -10.15
CA SER A 65 -11.02 -5.08 -9.77
C SER A 65 -11.29 -3.62 -10.13
N SER A 66 -12.56 -3.29 -10.39
CA SER A 66 -13.01 -1.90 -10.59
C SER A 66 -13.79 -1.48 -9.34
N PRO A 67 -13.14 -0.89 -8.32
CA PRO A 67 -13.77 -0.66 -7.04
C PRO A 67 -14.71 0.57 -7.00
N ASP A 68 -14.59 1.52 -7.94
CA ASP A 68 -15.53 2.62 -8.29
C ASP A 68 -14.77 3.73 -9.09
N LEU A 69 -15.34 4.93 -9.26
CA LEU A 69 -14.95 6.09 -10.13
C LEU A 69 -13.46 6.51 -10.15
N THR A 70 -12.62 5.97 -9.28
CA THR A 70 -11.18 6.28 -9.16
C THR A 70 -10.27 5.43 -10.04
N GLY A 71 -10.80 4.39 -10.71
CA GLY A 71 -10.08 3.57 -11.70
C GLY A 71 -9.81 2.13 -11.25
N ARG A 72 -9.13 1.35 -12.10
CA ARG A 72 -8.81 -0.07 -11.86
C ARG A 72 -7.73 -0.23 -10.78
N ALA A 73 -7.92 -1.18 -9.87
CA ALA A 73 -6.97 -1.51 -8.80
C ALA A 73 -6.57 -2.99 -8.85
N ILE A 74 -5.35 -3.31 -8.42
CA ILE A 74 -4.84 -4.68 -8.33
C ILE A 74 -5.59 -5.44 -7.25
N GLU A 75 -6.14 -6.59 -7.63
CA GLU A 75 -6.69 -7.59 -6.71
C GLU A 75 -5.59 -8.58 -6.34
N SER A 76 -5.25 -8.67 -5.05
CA SER A 76 -4.20 -9.56 -4.58
C SER A 76 -4.50 -10.09 -3.19
N SER A 77 -4.05 -11.31 -2.88
CA SER A 77 -4.04 -11.83 -1.51
C SER A 77 -2.91 -11.24 -0.67
N ASP A 78 -1.92 -10.59 -1.28
CA ASP A 78 -0.85 -9.89 -0.59
C ASP A 78 -1.34 -8.47 -0.22
N PRO A 79 -1.57 -8.17 1.08
CA PRO A 79 -2.10 -6.89 1.52
C PRO A 79 -1.17 -5.72 1.18
N GLN A 80 0.12 -5.96 0.93
CA GLN A 80 1.08 -4.91 0.62
C GLN A 80 0.99 -4.42 -0.83
N ILE A 81 0.28 -5.15 -1.70
CA ILE A 81 0.07 -4.78 -3.12
C ILE A 81 -1.40 -4.76 -3.53
N HIS A 82 -2.30 -5.33 -2.72
CA HIS A 82 -3.74 -5.22 -2.92
C HIS A 82 -4.17 -3.75 -2.91
N GLY A 83 -5.11 -3.38 -3.81
CA GLY A 83 -5.64 -2.02 -3.91
C GLY A 83 -4.72 -1.03 -4.61
N MET A 84 -3.54 -1.46 -5.09
CA MET A 84 -2.63 -0.63 -5.86
C MET A 84 -3.28 -0.21 -7.19
N GLY A 85 -3.15 1.05 -7.58
CA GLY A 85 -3.67 1.52 -8.87
C GLY A 85 -3.02 0.78 -10.04
N ALA A 86 -3.83 0.29 -10.99
CA ALA A 86 -3.37 -0.57 -12.08
C ALA A 86 -2.31 0.10 -12.98
N GLU A 87 -2.40 1.42 -13.21
CA GLU A 87 -1.38 2.15 -13.96
C GLU A 87 -0.08 2.28 -13.17
N GLY A 88 -0.16 2.59 -11.87
CA GLY A 88 1.01 2.64 -11.00
C GLY A 88 1.70 1.27 -10.88
N ALA A 89 0.92 0.18 -10.87
CA ALA A 89 1.44 -1.18 -10.81
C ALA A 89 2.40 -1.52 -11.97
N LYS A 90 2.32 -0.83 -13.11
CA LYS A 90 3.26 -1.00 -14.23
C LYS A 90 4.66 -0.43 -13.94
N HIS A 91 4.92 0.12 -12.76
CA HIS A 91 6.19 0.75 -12.43
C HIS A 91 6.77 0.23 -11.11
N ALA A 92 7.97 -0.36 -11.16
CA ALA A 92 8.61 -0.96 -9.98
C ALA A 92 8.86 0.05 -8.85
N THR A 93 9.17 1.31 -9.18
CA THR A 93 9.34 2.40 -8.21
C THR A 93 8.04 2.79 -7.53
N TYR A 94 6.92 2.80 -8.28
CA TYR A 94 5.60 3.01 -7.70
C TYR A 94 5.21 1.85 -6.79
N GLN A 95 5.41 0.59 -7.23
CA GLN A 95 5.14 -0.58 -6.39
C GLN A 95 5.92 -0.53 -5.07
N ALA A 96 7.20 -0.19 -5.14
CA ALA A 96 8.06 -0.08 -3.98
C ALA A 96 7.58 1.03 -3.01
N ALA A 97 7.19 2.19 -3.54
CA ALA A 97 6.64 3.28 -2.76
C ALA A 97 5.32 2.89 -2.07
N TYR A 98 4.38 2.29 -2.83
CA TYR A 98 3.10 1.80 -2.32
C TYR A 98 3.30 0.77 -1.21
N ARG A 99 4.10 -0.29 -1.47
CA ARG A 99 4.42 -1.32 -0.47
C ARG A 99 5.02 -0.70 0.79
N SER A 100 5.89 0.30 0.64
CA SER A 100 6.52 0.95 1.80
C SER A 100 5.51 1.74 2.63
N CYS A 101 4.53 2.38 1.99
CA CYS A 101 3.40 3.01 2.68
C CYS A 101 2.56 1.96 3.44
N MET A 102 2.19 0.86 2.78
CA MET A 102 1.44 -0.24 3.40
C MET A 102 2.16 -0.81 4.63
N ARG A 103 3.48 -1.05 4.53
CA ARG A 103 4.32 -1.50 5.64
C ARG A 103 4.32 -0.57 6.84
N ARG A 104 4.41 0.75 6.60
CA ARG A 104 4.36 1.74 7.69
C ARG A 104 3.00 1.79 8.39
N ARG A 105 1.94 1.34 7.72
CA ARG A 105 0.59 1.23 8.29
C ARG A 105 0.34 -0.10 9.01
N GLY A 106 1.27 -1.05 8.89
CA GLY A 106 1.19 -2.35 9.58
C GLY A 106 0.73 -3.52 8.71
N PHE A 107 0.74 -3.37 7.38
CA PHE A 107 0.32 -4.40 6.43
C PHE A 107 1.50 -5.01 5.67
#